data_AF-A0A1F2JNX5-F1
#
_entry.id   AF-A0A1F2JNX5-F1
#
_cell.length_a   1.000
_cell.length_b   1.000
_cell.length_c   1.000
_cell.angle_alpha   90.00
_cell.angle_beta   90.00
_cell.angle_gamma   90.00
#
_symmetry.space_group_name_H-M   'P 1'
#
loop_
_entity.id
_entity.type
_entity.pdbx_description
1 polymer ?
#
loop_
_entity_poly.entity_id
_entity_poly.type
_entity_poly.pdbx_seq_one_letter_code
_entity_poly.pdbx_strand_id
1 'polypeptide(L)'
;MGSRAIGGAGLLLTECNPKERMLPLAVSEGGWQLKSSSATMINEPEQANAIITDGLADLILIAREHLRDPYFSLHAAKILGEEIAIPWQYQRAF
;
A
#
# COMPACT_ATOMS: atom_id res chain seq x y z
N MET A 1 63.31 8.53 -14.89
CA MET A 1 62.17 7.69 -14.44
C MET A 1 61.78 8.12 -13.03
N GLY A 2 60.51 8.44 -12.81
CA GLY A 2 59.95 8.74 -11.48
C GLY A 2 59.45 10.18 -11.31
N SER A 3 58.37 10.54 -12.00
CA SER A 3 57.60 11.75 -11.69
C SER A 3 56.58 11.40 -10.59
N ARG A 4 56.61 12.17 -9.49
CA ARG A 4 55.64 12.10 -8.38
C ARG A 4 54.31 12.71 -8.83
N ALA A 5 53.28 11.88 -8.93
CA ALA A 5 51.92 12.33 -9.14
C ALA A 5 51.34 12.91 -7.83
N ILE A 6 50.83 14.13 -7.99
CA ILE A 6 50.02 14.96 -7.12
C ILE A 6 48.80 14.23 -6.52
N GLY A 7 48.33 14.73 -5.37
CA GLY A 7 47.27 14.19 -4.52
C GLY A 7 46.06 13.68 -5.30
N GLY A 8 45.50 12.54 -4.94
CA GLY A 8 45.00 12.25 -3.61
C GLY A 8 43.51 12.00 -3.78
N ALA A 9 43.23 10.78 -4.29
CA ALA A 9 41.96 10.07 -4.38
C ALA A 9 40.71 10.97 -4.40
N GLY A 10 40.14 11.26 -5.57
CA GLY A 10 39.59 10.21 -6.40
C GLY A 10 38.24 9.84 -5.81
N LEU A 11 37.18 10.30 -6.48
CA LEU A 11 35.83 9.77 -6.38
C LEU A 11 35.96 8.27 -6.09
N LEU A 12 35.69 7.84 -4.86
CA LEU A 12 35.37 6.46 -4.60
C LEU A 12 34.01 6.27 -5.27
N LEU A 13 34.07 5.98 -6.57
CA LEU A 13 33.14 5.07 -7.24
C LEU A 13 33.34 3.71 -6.55
N THR A 14 33.01 3.64 -5.25
CA THR A 14 32.81 2.39 -4.55
C THR A 14 31.78 1.67 -5.39
N GLU A 15 32.22 0.54 -5.90
CA GLU A 15 31.55 -0.33 -6.85
C GLU A 15 30.03 -0.20 -6.71
N CYS A 16 29.40 0.27 -7.79
CA CYS A 16 27.96 0.38 -7.91
C CYS A 16 27.42 -1.06 -7.91
N ASN A 17 27.28 -1.65 -6.72
CA ASN A 17 26.84 -3.01 -6.53
C ASN A 17 25.38 -3.03 -6.99
N PRO A 18 25.05 -3.72 -8.09
CA PRO A 18 23.70 -3.67 -8.67
C PRO A 18 22.63 -4.17 -7.70
N LYS A 19 23.01 -4.93 -6.66
CA LYS A 19 22.11 -5.38 -5.60
C LYS A 19 21.74 -4.28 -4.59
N GLU A 20 22.63 -3.33 -4.30
CA GLU A 20 22.40 -2.25 -3.33
C GLU A 20 21.45 -1.18 -3.87
N ARG A 21 21.48 -0.94 -5.18
CA ARG A 21 20.55 -0.02 -5.85
C ARG A 21 19.16 -0.63 -6.14
N MET A 22 18.99 -1.94 -5.89
CA MET A 22 17.70 -2.62 -6.00
C MET A 22 17.00 -2.75 -4.64
N LEU A 23 17.65 -2.32 -3.55
CA LEU A 23 16.99 -2.17 -2.27
C LEU A 23 15.98 -1.00 -2.37
N PRO A 24 14.79 -1.12 -1.74
CA PRO A 24 13.86 -0.01 -1.66
C PRO A 24 14.58 1.18 -1.00
N LEU A 25 14.39 2.37 -1.57
CA LEU A 25 14.92 3.62 -1.03
C LEU A 25 14.58 3.73 0.46
N ALA A 26 15.50 4.30 1.25
CA ALA A 26 15.16 4.61 2.63
C ALA A 26 14.00 5.62 2.67
N VAL A 27 13.19 5.59 3.72
CA VAL A 27 12.08 6.53 3.88
C VAL A 27 12.57 7.99 3.88
N SER A 28 13.77 8.23 4.42
CA SER A 28 14.45 9.54 4.39
C SER A 28 14.85 10.00 2.98
N GLU A 29 14.94 9.07 2.03
CA GLU A 29 15.32 9.31 0.63
C GLU A 29 14.10 9.37 -0.29
N GLY A 30 12.88 9.41 0.27
CA GLY A 30 11.62 9.35 -0.48
C GLY A 30 11.15 7.93 -0.79
N GLY A 31 11.69 6.92 -0.11
CA GLY A 31 11.18 5.56 -0.15
C GLY A 31 9.78 5.43 0.44
N TRP A 32 8.98 4.54 -0.14
CA TRP A 32 7.60 4.32 0.29
C TRP A 32 7.56 3.38 1.50
N GLN A 33 6.86 3.78 2.56
CA GLN A 33 6.48 2.85 3.61
C GLN A 33 5.28 2.02 3.16
N LEU A 34 5.45 0.69 3.19
CA LEU A 34 4.36 -0.25 2.93
C LEU A 34 3.39 -0.22 4.12
N LYS A 35 2.14 0.14 3.86
CA LYS A 35 1.04 -0.02 4.82
C LYS A 35 0.59 -1.48 4.90
N SER A 36 0.08 -1.90 6.05
CA SER A 36 -0.36 -3.28 6.27
C SER A 36 -1.72 -3.51 5.62
N SER A 37 -1.90 -4.66 4.96
CA SER A 37 -3.19 -5.06 4.38
C SER A 37 -3.59 -6.45 4.84
N SER A 38 -4.88 -6.66 5.14
CA SER A 38 -5.45 -7.99 5.40
C SER A 38 -6.24 -8.49 4.20
N ALA A 39 -6.07 -9.75 3.83
CA ALA A 39 -6.70 -10.36 2.65
C ALA A 39 -7.54 -11.62 2.96
N THR A 40 -7.61 -12.04 4.22
CA THR A 40 -8.10 -13.39 4.55
C THR A 40 -9.58 -13.37 4.92
N MET A 41 -10.42 -13.94 4.04
CA MET A 41 -11.83 -14.32 4.27
C MET A 41 -12.70 -13.24 4.93
N ILE A 42 -12.69 -12.05 4.36
CA ILE A 42 -13.63 -10.99 4.75
C ILE A 42 -14.91 -11.17 3.94
N ASN A 43 -15.98 -11.59 4.62
CA ASN A 43 -17.30 -11.75 4.01
C ASN A 43 -18.33 -10.77 4.61
N GLU A 44 -18.10 -10.28 5.83
CA GLU A 44 -19.02 -9.38 6.53
C GLU A 44 -18.39 -7.98 6.72
N PRO A 45 -19.16 -6.89 6.53
CA PRO A 45 -18.69 -5.52 6.73
C PRO A 45 -18.14 -5.25 8.14
N GLU A 46 -18.78 -5.79 9.17
CA GLU A 46 -18.42 -5.59 10.57
C GLU A 46 -17.04 -6.20 10.87
N GLN A 47 -16.74 -7.36 10.27
CA GLN A 47 -15.44 -8.00 10.37
C GLN A 47 -14.34 -7.11 9.76
N ALA A 48 -14.63 -6.51 8.59
CA ALA A 48 -13.71 -5.57 7.94
C ALA A 48 -13.46 -4.34 8.82
N ASN A 49 -14.53 -3.77 9.37
CA ASN A 49 -14.46 -2.59 10.24
C ASN A 49 -13.68 -2.86 11.53
N ALA A 50 -13.89 -4.02 12.16
CA ALA A 50 -13.15 -4.43 13.35
C ALA A 50 -11.63 -4.48 13.08
N ILE A 51 -11.19 -5.11 11.98
CA ILE A 51 -9.76 -5.20 11.65
C ILE A 51 -9.11 -3.82 11.47
N ILE A 52 -9.82 -2.87 10.87
CA ILE A 52 -9.34 -1.50 10.69
C ILE A 52 -9.31 -0.75 12.03
N THR A 53 -10.41 -0.81 12.78
CA THR A 53 -10.54 -0.07 14.06
C THR A 53 -9.63 -0.61 15.16
N ASP A 54 -9.33 -1.91 15.14
CA ASP A 54 -8.37 -2.56 16.03
C ASP A 54 -6.91 -2.32 15.60
N GLY A 55 -6.67 -1.65 14.47
CA GLY A 55 -5.33 -1.33 13.97
C GLY A 55 -4.54 -2.55 13.46
N LEU A 56 -5.22 -3.64 13.13
CA LEU A 56 -4.60 -4.86 12.63
C LEU A 56 -4.16 -4.73 11.16
N ALA A 57 -4.84 -3.89 10.39
CA ALA A 57 -4.46 -3.53 9.02
C ALA A 57 -4.90 -2.10 8.69
N ASP A 58 -4.19 -1.47 7.76
CA ASP A 58 -4.58 -0.17 7.19
C ASP A 58 -5.55 -0.33 6.02
N LEU A 59 -5.53 -1.50 5.37
CA LEU A 59 -6.29 -1.80 4.16
C LEU A 59 -6.89 -3.20 4.23
N ILE A 60 -8.10 -3.34 3.68
CA ILE A 60 -8.76 -4.64 3.51
C ILE A 60 -8.81 -4.97 2.02
N LEU A 61 -8.30 -6.15 1.65
CA LEU A 61 -8.35 -6.69 0.30
C LEU A 61 -9.48 -7.71 0.21
N ILE A 62 -10.44 -7.45 -0.67
CA ILE A 62 -11.62 -8.29 -0.87
C ILE A 62 -11.51 -8.96 -2.24
N ALA A 63 -11.52 -10.29 -2.25
CA ALA A 63 -11.40 -11.08 -3.47
C ALA A 63 -12.71 -11.82 -3.79
N ARG A 64 -12.96 -12.94 -3.11
CA ARG A 64 -14.11 -13.82 -3.43
C ARG A 64 -15.45 -13.16 -3.18
N GLU A 65 -15.56 -12.35 -2.13
CA GLU A 65 -16.82 -11.70 -1.81
C GLU A 65 -17.19 -10.65 -2.84
N HIS A 66 -16.20 -9.91 -3.38
CA HIS A 66 -16.44 -8.97 -4.47
C HIS A 66 -16.90 -9.65 -5.77
N LEU A 67 -16.57 -10.92 -5.99
CA LEU A 67 -17.07 -11.69 -7.13
C LEU A 67 -18.51 -12.17 -6.95
N ARG A 68 -18.98 -12.33 -5.70
CA ARG A 68 -20.37 -12.70 -5.40
C ARG A 68 -21.26 -11.46 -5.35
N ASP A 69 -20.75 -10.41 -4.72
CA ASP A 69 -21.38 -9.10 -4.60
C ASP A 69 -20.42 -8.02 -5.14
N PRO A 70 -20.60 -7.58 -6.40
CA PRO A 70 -19.75 -6.55 -7.00
C PRO A 70 -19.92 -5.17 -6.33
N TYR A 71 -20.99 -4.96 -5.56
CA TYR A 71 -21.25 -3.73 -4.84
C TYR A 71 -21.04 -3.88 -3.33
N PHE A 72 -20.25 -4.88 -2.91
CA PHE A 72 -19.96 -5.15 -1.51
C PHE A 72 -19.61 -3.89 -0.71
N SER A 73 -18.79 -2.99 -1.26
CA SER A 73 -18.42 -1.74 -0.60
C SER A 73 -19.61 -0.79 -0.35
N LEU A 74 -20.55 -0.72 -1.29
CA LEU A 74 -21.78 0.07 -1.12
C LEU A 74 -22.71 -0.55 -0.07
N HIS A 75 -22.86 -1.88 -0.11
CA HIS A 75 -23.64 -2.61 0.87
C HIS A 75 -23.02 -2.52 2.28
N ALA A 76 -21.69 -2.61 2.38
CA ALA A 76 -20.95 -2.42 3.62
C ALA A 76 -21.15 -1.03 4.21
N ALA A 77 -21.08 0.03 3.39
CA ALA A 77 -21.36 1.39 3.85
C ALA A 77 -22.78 1.52 4.42
N LYS A 78 -23.77 0.94 3.72
CA LYS A 78 -25.17 0.94 4.20
C LYS A 78 -25.35 0.20 5.53
N ILE A 79 -24.66 -0.93 5.71
CA ILE A 79 -24.72 -1.74 6.94
C ILE A 79 -24.04 -1.00 8.10
N LEU A 80 -22.89 -0.37 7.84
CA LEU A 80 -22.13 0.39 8.83
C LEU A 80 -22.71 1.79 9.08
N GLY A 81 -23.70 2.22 8.29
CA GLY A 81 -24.33 3.54 8.41
C GLY A 81 -23.48 4.70 7.88
N GLU A 82 -22.51 4.39 7.00
CA GLU A 82 -21.60 5.37 6.40
C GLU A 82 -22.20 5.99 5.13
N GLU A 83 -22.13 7.32 5.04
CA GLU A 83 -22.60 8.06 3.88
C GLU A 83 -21.51 8.15 2.82
N ILE A 84 -21.77 7.60 1.63
CA ILE A 84 -20.81 7.54 0.52
C ILE A 84 -21.36 8.17 -0.75
N ALA A 85 -20.48 8.70 -1.58
CA ALA A 85 -20.84 9.26 -2.88
C ALA A 85 -21.19 8.14 -3.87
N ILE A 86 -22.48 7.95 -4.15
CA ILE A 86 -22.97 6.98 -5.12
C ILE A 86 -23.06 7.65 -6.50
N PRO A 87 -22.62 6.99 -7.59
CA PRO A 87 -22.82 7.49 -8.95
C PRO A 87 -24.29 7.84 -9.19
N TRP A 88 -24.55 8.97 -9.84
CA TRP A 88 -25.91 9.52 -9.97
C TRP A 88 -26.92 8.54 -10.58
N GLN A 89 -26.45 7.65 -11.44
CA GLN A 89 -27.25 6.59 -12.08
C GLN A 89 -27.82 5.57 -11.09
N TYR A 90 -27.16 5.35 -9.94
CA TYR A 90 -27.51 4.32 -8.96
C TYR A 90 -28.13 4.87 -7.67
N GLN A 91 -28.30 6.18 -7.55
CA GLN A 91 -28.86 6.84 -6.36
C GLN A 91 -30.24 6.34 -5.94
N ARG A 92 -31.04 5.79 -6.86
CA ARG A 92 -32.38 5.27 -6.54
C ARG A 92 -32.37 3.86 -5.96
N ALA A 93 -31.29 3.12 -6.17
CA ALA A 93 -31.22 1.70 -5.81
C ALA A 93 -30.59 1.47 -4.43
N PHE A 94 -29.73 2.38 -3.98
CA PHE A 94 -28.94 2.25 -2.76
C PHE A 94 -29.43 3.18 -1.66
#